data_AF-A0A1G1JDV8-F1
#
_entry.id   AF-A0A1G1JDV8-F1
#
_cell.length_a   1.000
_cell.length_b   1.000
_cell.length_c   1.000
_cell.angle_alpha   90.00
_cell.angle_beta   90.00
_cell.angle_gamma   90.00
#
_symmetry.space_group_name_H-M   'P 1'
#
loop_
_entity.id
_entity.type
_entity.pdbx_description
1 polymer ?
#
loop_
_entity_poly.entity_id
_entity_poly.type
_entity_poly.pdbx_seq_one_letter_code
_entity_poly.pdbx_strand_id
1 'polypeptide(L)'
;MYFPVAGIEVNPLVPPLVAFAISLFTSMGGVSGAFLLLPFQVSVLGFTSPSVSSTNQLFNIVAIPSGVYRYIKEGRMLWPLTWVVIIGTLPGVLVGAIVRIKYLPDPKNFKLFAGLVLLYMGARLLKDLAFNPKKTGTPTTEERFHQRGKKQPQATGDETASCEHLSCVTVRQWTPTRIVYDFYGETFTVNAVGLMALCLVVGMVGGVYGIGGGSIVAPFLVSFFGMPVYAVAGAAL
;
A
#
# COMPACT_ATOMS: atom_id res chain seq x y z
N MET A 1 22.10 18.82 15.39
CA MET A 1 22.77 19.33 14.18
C MET A 1 21.78 20.23 13.47
N TYR A 2 22.20 21.42 13.05
CA TYR A 2 21.35 22.33 12.29
C TYR A 2 21.36 21.95 10.81
N PHE A 3 20.16 21.80 10.22
CA PHE A 3 19.97 21.49 8.82
C PHE A 3 19.47 22.74 8.08
N PRO A 4 20.35 23.51 7.41
CA PRO A 4 20.00 24.83 6.86
C PRO A 4 18.96 24.78 5.74
N VAL A 5 18.95 23.70 4.95
CA VAL A 5 17.95 23.50 3.87
C VAL A 5 16.56 23.22 4.42
N ALA A 6 16.50 22.61 5.61
CA ALA A 6 15.27 22.22 6.28
C ALA A 6 14.78 23.25 7.31
N GLY A 7 15.67 24.16 7.75
CA GLY A 7 15.40 25.14 8.81
C GLY A 7 15.16 24.52 10.19
N ILE A 8 15.68 23.31 10.45
CA ILE A 8 15.46 22.58 11.70
C ILE A 8 16.75 22.19 12.41
N GLU A 9 16.72 22.19 13.73
CA GLU A 9 17.73 21.55 14.56
C GLU A 9 17.24 20.17 14.97
N VAL A 10 17.91 19.12 14.50
CA VAL A 10 17.58 17.75 14.91
C VAL A 10 18.84 16.95 15.18
N ASN A 11 18.76 16.00 16.11
CA ASN A 11 19.78 14.99 16.27
C ASN A 11 19.69 14.00 15.09
N PRO A 12 20.78 13.77 14.32
CA PRO A 12 20.78 12.87 13.17
C PRO A 12 20.29 11.44 13.45
N LEU A 13 20.37 10.98 14.70
CA LEU A 13 19.90 9.65 15.12
C LEU A 13 18.37 9.55 15.29
N VAL A 14 17.68 10.68 15.48
CA VAL A 14 16.23 10.69 15.76
C VAL A 14 15.40 10.25 14.56
N PRO A 15 15.60 10.77 13.32
CA PRO A 15 14.78 10.35 12.18
C PRO A 15 14.91 8.84 11.86
N PRO A 16 16.11 8.22 11.82
CA PRO A 16 16.23 6.77 11.62
C PRO A 16 15.55 5.94 12.71
N LEU A 17 15.71 6.33 13.99
CA LEU A 17 15.16 5.57 15.11
C LEU A 17 13.63 5.62 15.12
N VAL A 18 13.05 6.79 14.85
CA VAL A 18 11.59 6.92 14.75
C VAL A 18 11.06 6.20 13.52
N ALA A 19 11.73 6.30 12.36
CA ALA A 19 11.34 5.57 11.18
C ALA A 19 11.37 4.04 11.40
N PHE A 20 12.38 3.54 12.13
CA PHE A 20 12.48 2.15 12.53
C PHE A 20 11.32 1.75 13.45
N ALA A 21 11.07 2.52 14.52
CA ALA A 21 9.99 2.23 15.46
C ALA A 21 8.62 2.24 14.78
N ILE A 22 8.32 3.26 13.97
CA ILE A 22 7.08 3.34 13.19
C ILE A 22 6.95 2.13 12.28
N SER A 23 7.98 1.81 11.50
CA SER A 23 7.95 0.69 10.56
C SER A 23 7.77 -0.66 11.27
N LEU A 24 8.39 -0.84 12.44
CA LEU A 24 8.24 -2.03 13.26
C LEU A 24 6.77 -2.25 13.63
N PHE A 25 6.08 -1.21 14.12
CA PHE A 25 4.67 -1.31 14.48
C PHE A 25 3.72 -1.41 13.29
N THR A 26 3.94 -0.63 12.23
CA THR A 26 3.04 -0.63 11.08
C THR A 26 3.16 -1.90 10.25
N SER A 27 4.35 -2.54 10.23
CA SER A 27 4.55 -3.83 9.55
C SER A 27 3.68 -4.95 10.14
N MET A 28 3.47 -4.97 11.46
CA MET A 28 2.58 -5.93 12.13
C MET A 28 1.12 -5.75 11.69
N GLY A 29 0.71 -4.52 11.38
CA GLY A 29 -0.61 -4.21 10.83
C GLY A 29 -0.71 -4.33 9.31
N GLY A 30 0.35 -4.74 8.62
CA GLY A 30 0.37 -4.83 7.15
C GLY A 30 0.29 -3.47 6.44
N VAL A 31 0.62 -2.37 7.11
CA VAL A 31 0.59 -1.01 6.54
C VAL A 31 2.01 -0.46 6.39
N SER A 32 2.29 0.25 5.29
CA SER A 32 3.61 0.85 5.06
C SER A 32 3.86 2.03 5.99
N GLY A 33 4.88 1.98 6.85
CA GLY A 33 5.19 3.01 7.85
C GLY A 33 5.34 4.43 7.31
N ALA A 34 5.57 4.57 6.00
CA ALA A 34 5.61 5.83 5.29
C ALA A 34 4.37 6.72 5.51
N PHE A 35 3.20 6.14 5.78
CA PHE A 35 1.97 6.91 6.06
C PHE A 35 2.04 7.78 7.33
N LEU A 36 2.84 7.36 8.32
CA LEU A 36 3.01 8.08 9.59
C LEU A 36 4.26 8.97 9.61
N LEU A 37 5.21 8.75 8.70
CA LEU A 37 6.44 9.52 8.65
C LEU A 37 6.20 11.00 8.38
N LEU A 38 5.28 11.32 7.47
CA LEU A 38 5.04 12.70 7.08
C LEU A 38 4.30 13.52 8.18
N PRO A 39 3.24 12.99 8.82
CA PRO A 39 2.69 13.60 10.04
C PRO A 39 3.73 13.81 11.14
N PHE A 40 4.64 12.85 11.34
CA PHE A 40 5.74 12.97 12.30
C PHE A 40 6.72 14.09 11.92
N GLN A 41 7.15 14.15 10.66
CA GLN A 41 8.05 15.18 10.16
C GLN A 41 7.46 16.58 10.33
N VAL A 42 6.17 16.76 10.03
CA VAL A 42 5.51 18.07 10.10
C VAL A 42 5.12 18.45 11.54
N SER A 43 4.78 17.48 12.39
CA SER A 43 4.24 17.74 13.74
C SER A 43 5.31 17.70 14.83
N VAL A 44 6.28 16.80 14.73
CA VAL A 44 7.33 16.60 15.75
C VAL A 44 8.63 17.26 15.33
N LEU A 45 9.09 17.05 14.09
CA LEU A 45 10.34 17.67 13.62
C LEU A 45 10.17 19.13 13.19
N GLY A 46 8.93 19.62 13.06
CA GLY A 46 8.65 20.98 12.62
C GLY A 46 9.01 21.24 11.15
N PHE A 47 9.21 20.19 10.35
CA PHE A 47 9.53 20.34 8.93
C PHE A 47 8.26 20.72 8.17
N THR A 48 8.05 22.01 7.98
CA THR A 48 6.84 22.56 7.36
C THR A 48 6.95 22.79 5.86
N SER A 49 8.14 22.65 5.28
CA SER A 49 8.34 22.91 3.85
C SER A 49 7.70 21.80 2.99
N PRO A 50 6.99 22.17 1.90
CA PRO A 50 6.51 21.21 0.90
C PRO A 50 7.60 20.31 0.27
N SER A 51 8.88 20.68 0.42
CA SER A 51 10.04 19.94 -0.12
C SER A 51 10.15 18.49 0.36
N VAL A 52 9.55 18.14 1.51
CA VAL A 52 9.48 16.73 1.99
C VAL A 52 8.85 15.80 0.95
N SER A 53 7.86 16.30 0.21
CA SER A 53 7.17 15.53 -0.82
C SER A 53 8.13 15.13 -1.95
N SER A 54 9.02 16.05 -2.36
CA SER A 54 10.01 15.80 -3.41
C SER A 54 11.02 14.73 -3.02
N THR A 55 11.47 14.71 -1.76
CA THR A 55 12.41 13.67 -1.27
C THR A 55 11.75 12.29 -1.22
N ASN A 56 10.46 12.22 -0.84
CA ASN A 56 9.70 10.96 -0.88
C ASN A 56 9.51 10.45 -2.30
N GLN A 57 9.22 11.33 -3.26
CA GLN A 57 9.11 10.91 -4.66
C GLN A 57 10.44 10.43 -5.24
N LEU A 58 11.56 11.08 -4.89
CA LEU A 58 12.88 10.62 -5.32
C LEU A 58 13.19 9.21 -4.78
N PHE A 59 12.90 8.96 -3.50
CA PHE A 59 13.02 7.63 -2.92
C PHE A 59 12.17 6.61 -3.69
N ASN A 60 10.91 6.93 -3.98
CA ASN A 60 10.00 6.05 -4.71
C ASN A 60 10.50 5.75 -6.13
N ILE A 61 11.00 6.76 -6.86
CA ILE A 61 11.55 6.58 -8.22
C ILE A 61 12.74 5.60 -8.22
N VAL A 62 13.56 5.61 -7.16
CA VAL A 62 14.74 4.74 -7.07
C VAL A 62 14.38 3.36 -6.51
N ALA A 63 13.53 3.29 -5.49
CA ALA A 63 13.25 2.05 -4.77
C ALA A 63 12.21 1.15 -5.48
N ILE A 64 11.14 1.74 -6.02
CA ILE A 64 10.00 0.99 -6.61
C ILE A 64 10.43 0.09 -7.79
N PRO A 65 11.27 0.53 -8.75
CA PRO A 65 11.66 -0.31 -9.88
C PRO A 65 12.27 -1.65 -9.46
N SER A 66 13.06 -1.66 -8.38
CA SER A 66 13.67 -2.89 -7.85
C SER A 66 12.62 -3.87 -7.31
N GLY A 67 11.60 -3.35 -6.61
CA GLY A 67 10.47 -4.13 -6.13
C GLY A 67 9.65 -4.70 -7.29
N VAL A 68 9.29 -3.86 -8.26
CA VAL A 68 8.55 -4.27 -9.46
C VAL A 68 9.30 -5.35 -10.23
N TYR A 69 10.61 -5.18 -10.46
CA TYR A 69 11.43 -6.17 -11.13
C TYR A 69 11.41 -7.53 -10.41
N ARG A 70 11.49 -7.53 -9.07
CA ARG A 70 11.38 -8.76 -8.28
C ARG A 70 10.03 -9.44 -8.46
N TYR A 71 8.92 -8.70 -8.41
CA TYR A 71 7.57 -9.25 -8.61
C TYR A 71 7.33 -9.80 -10.02
N ILE A 72 7.95 -9.18 -11.03
CA ILE A 72 7.93 -9.68 -12.41
C ILE A 72 8.70 -11.00 -12.50
N LYS A 73 9.91 -11.07 -11.91
CA LYS A 73 10.72 -12.30 -11.91
C LYS A 73 10.05 -13.46 -11.16
N GLU A 74 9.28 -13.17 -10.11
CA GLU A 74 8.51 -14.16 -9.35
C GLU A 74 7.23 -14.63 -10.08
N GLY A 75 6.85 -14.03 -11.21
CA GLY A 75 5.61 -14.40 -11.94
C GLY A 75 4.32 -14.03 -11.21
N ARG A 76 4.41 -13.11 -10.24
CA ARG A 76 3.30 -12.73 -9.33
C ARG A 76 2.59 -11.45 -9.73
N MET A 77 2.97 -10.84 -10.86
CA MET A 77 2.44 -9.55 -11.28
C MET A 77 1.05 -9.71 -11.93
N LEU A 78 0.00 -9.22 -11.26
CA LEU A 78 -1.35 -9.10 -11.84
C LEU A 78 -1.42 -7.89 -12.79
N TRP A 79 -0.89 -8.03 -14.01
CA TRP A 79 -0.87 -6.93 -14.99
C TRP A 79 -2.22 -6.22 -15.21
N PRO A 80 -3.37 -6.90 -15.37
CA PRO A 80 -4.65 -6.20 -15.53
C PRO A 80 -5.05 -5.37 -14.31
N LEU A 81 -4.79 -5.88 -13.11
CA LEU A 81 -5.05 -5.16 -11.86
C LEU A 81 -4.13 -3.94 -11.78
N THR A 82 -2.84 -4.13 -12.06
CA THR A 82 -1.82 -3.07 -12.09
C THR A 82 -2.23 -1.94 -13.02
N TRP A 83 -2.71 -2.22 -14.23
CA TRP A 83 -3.17 -1.18 -15.14
C TRP A 83 -4.36 -0.39 -14.59
N VAL A 84 -5.35 -1.06 -14.00
CA VAL A 84 -6.49 -0.37 -13.39
C VAL A 84 -6.07 0.48 -12.20
N VAL A 85 -5.13 -0.02 -11.38
CA VAL A 85 -4.56 0.75 -10.28
C VAL A 85 -3.83 1.97 -10.83
N ILE A 86 -2.91 1.82 -11.80
CA ILE A 86 -2.15 2.93 -12.42
C ILE A 86 -3.10 3.99 -12.99
N ILE A 87 -4.10 3.58 -13.79
CA ILE A 87 -5.06 4.50 -14.42
C ILE A 87 -5.88 5.24 -13.37
N GLY A 88 -6.21 4.63 -12.24
CA GLY A 88 -6.90 5.29 -11.14
C GLY A 88 -5.98 6.19 -10.32
N THR A 89 -4.85 5.67 -9.85
CA THR A 89 -3.98 6.32 -8.87
C THR A 89 -3.17 7.45 -9.48
N LEU A 90 -2.66 7.32 -10.70
CA LEU A 90 -1.79 8.32 -11.31
C LEU A 90 -2.48 9.67 -11.48
N PRO A 91 -3.68 9.79 -12.10
CA PRO A 91 -4.39 11.06 -12.15
C PRO A 91 -4.80 11.53 -10.76
N GLY A 92 -5.20 10.62 -9.86
CA GLY A 92 -5.51 10.95 -8.47
C GLY A 92 -4.34 11.64 -7.77
N VAL A 93 -3.14 11.05 -7.82
CA VAL A 93 -1.92 11.59 -7.18
C VAL A 93 -1.54 12.95 -7.76
N LEU A 94 -1.66 13.15 -9.08
CA LEU A 94 -1.41 14.45 -9.71
C LEU A 94 -2.39 15.51 -9.22
N VAL A 95 -3.69 15.21 -9.19
CA VAL A 95 -4.72 16.12 -8.65
C VAL A 95 -4.44 16.41 -7.18
N GLY A 96 -4.12 15.39 -6.38
CA GLY A 96 -3.78 15.53 -4.97
C GLY A 96 -2.55 16.42 -4.73
N ALA A 97 -1.50 16.27 -5.54
CA ALA A 97 -0.31 17.10 -5.47
C ALA A 97 -0.63 18.57 -5.82
N ILE A 98 -1.45 18.81 -6.83
CA ILE A 98 -1.94 20.17 -7.17
C ILE A 98 -2.75 20.74 -5.99
N VAL A 99 -3.62 19.95 -5.39
CA VAL A 99 -4.42 20.37 -4.22
C VAL A 99 -3.52 20.73 -3.04
N ARG A 100 -2.47 19.93 -2.79
CA ARG A 100 -1.48 20.22 -1.74
C ARG A 100 -0.79 21.56 -1.94
N ILE A 101 -0.33 21.83 -3.16
CA ILE A 101 0.42 23.05 -3.47
C ILE A 101 -0.50 24.28 -3.47
N LYS A 102 -1.70 24.16 -4.04
CA LYS A 102 -2.60 25.31 -4.26
C LYS A 102 -3.52 25.62 -3.08
N TYR A 103 -4.05 24.60 -2.39
CA TYR A 103 -5.08 24.76 -1.36
C TYR A 103 -4.60 24.44 0.06
N LEU A 104 -3.55 23.63 0.20
CA LEU A 104 -2.99 23.25 1.50
C LEU A 104 -1.51 23.63 1.66
N PRO A 105 -1.04 24.84 1.25
CA PRO A 105 0.34 25.25 1.52
C PRO A 105 0.57 25.45 3.03
N ASP A 106 -0.46 25.89 3.77
CA ASP A 106 -0.36 26.15 5.20
C ASP A 106 -0.22 24.87 6.04
N PRO A 107 0.80 24.80 6.92
CA PRO A 107 1.02 23.64 7.79
C PRO A 107 -0.15 23.34 8.73
N LYS A 108 -0.92 24.36 9.17
CA LYS A 108 -2.08 24.17 10.05
C LYS A 108 -3.20 23.41 9.34
N ASN A 109 -3.58 23.87 8.14
CA ASN A 109 -4.63 23.25 7.33
C ASN A 109 -4.21 21.85 6.89
N PHE A 110 -2.92 21.66 6.57
CA PHE A 110 -2.38 20.36 6.28
C PHE A 110 -2.41 19.40 7.47
N LYS A 111 -2.01 19.84 8.67
CA LYS A 111 -2.09 19.03 9.90
C LYS A 111 -3.53 18.62 10.21
N LEU A 112 -4.49 19.51 9.99
CA LEU A 112 -5.91 19.21 10.17
C LEU A 112 -6.40 18.17 9.17
N PHE A 113 -6.06 18.32 7.88
CA PHE A 113 -6.35 17.31 6.86
C PHE A 113 -5.72 15.95 7.20
N ALA A 114 -4.42 15.94 7.52
CA ALA A 114 -3.70 14.73 7.86
C ALA A 114 -4.30 14.05 9.08
N GLY A 115 -4.61 14.83 10.13
CA GLY A 115 -5.28 14.36 11.34
C GLY A 115 -6.64 13.72 11.06
N LEU A 116 -7.47 14.32 10.21
CA LEU A 116 -8.76 13.75 9.82
C LEU A 116 -8.60 12.42 9.06
N VAL A 117 -7.63 12.32 8.15
CA VAL A 117 -7.34 11.08 7.42
C VAL A 117 -6.84 10.00 8.38
N LEU A 118 -5.92 10.32 9.29
CA LEU A 118 -5.42 9.37 10.29
C LEU A 118 -6.52 8.93 11.26
N LEU A 119 -7.39 9.86 11.68
CA LEU A 119 -8.53 9.55 12.53
C LEU A 119 -9.51 8.61 11.80
N TYR A 120 -9.82 8.88 10.54
CA TYR A 120 -10.68 8.01 9.73
C TYR A 120 -10.07 6.61 9.56
N MET A 121 -8.78 6.52 9.21
CA MET A 121 -8.11 5.22 9.08
C MET A 121 -8.04 4.49 10.42
N GLY A 122 -7.69 5.18 11.50
CA GLY A 122 -7.63 4.61 12.85
C GLY A 122 -8.99 4.11 13.32
N ALA A 123 -10.04 4.92 13.16
CA ALA A 123 -11.42 4.55 13.50
C ALA A 123 -11.92 3.38 12.65
N ARG A 124 -11.55 3.33 11.37
CA ARG A 124 -11.89 2.22 10.47
C ARG A 124 -11.20 0.93 10.87
N LEU A 125 -9.89 0.97 11.15
CA LEU A 125 -9.14 -0.20 11.63
C LEU A 125 -9.70 -0.70 12.97
N LEU A 126 -10.05 0.21 13.89
CA LEU A 126 -10.74 -0.14 15.14
C LEU A 126 -12.10 -0.78 14.89
N LYS A 127 -12.89 -0.24 13.94
CA LYS A 127 -14.21 -0.77 13.60
C LYS A 127 -14.11 -2.18 12.99
N ASP A 128 -13.14 -2.38 12.09
CA ASP A 128 -12.87 -3.70 11.50
C ASP A 128 -12.48 -4.71 12.59
N LEU A 129 -11.70 -4.30 13.60
CA LEU A 129 -11.33 -5.13 14.75
C LEU A 129 -12.51 -5.40 15.71
N ALA A 130 -13.32 -4.37 16.01
CA ALA A 130 -14.36 -4.43 17.04
C ALA A 130 -15.70 -5.00 16.55
N PHE A 131 -16.13 -4.65 15.34
CA PHE A 131 -17.46 -4.99 14.82
C PHE A 131 -17.45 -6.14 13.80
N ASN A 132 -16.28 -6.61 13.38
CA ASN A 132 -16.16 -7.71 12.41
C ASN A 132 -15.32 -8.92 12.89
N PRO A 133 -15.43 -9.39 14.15
CA PRO A 133 -14.72 -10.59 14.61
C PRO A 133 -15.19 -11.89 13.91
N LYS A 134 -16.23 -11.82 13.06
CA LYS A 134 -16.75 -12.95 12.28
C LYS A 134 -16.23 -13.01 10.83
N LYS A 135 -15.58 -11.96 10.31
CA LYS A 135 -14.77 -12.09 9.08
C LYS A 135 -13.44 -12.82 9.32
N THR A 136 -13.06 -12.98 10.58
CA THR A 136 -12.02 -13.85 11.13
C THR A 136 -12.50 -15.30 11.40
N GLY A 137 -13.79 -15.59 11.21
CA GLY A 137 -14.36 -16.95 11.29
C GLY A 137 -14.57 -17.62 9.93
N THR A 138 -14.70 -16.85 8.85
CA THR A 138 -14.25 -17.32 7.54
C THR A 138 -12.74 -17.21 7.57
N PRO A 139 -11.98 -18.30 7.34
CA PRO A 139 -10.54 -18.20 7.31
C PRO A 139 -10.19 -17.09 6.33
N THR A 140 -9.45 -16.10 6.82
CA THR A 140 -8.88 -15.06 5.95
C THR A 140 -8.23 -15.77 4.77
N THR A 141 -8.26 -15.16 3.58
CA THR A 141 -7.66 -15.79 2.41
C THR A 141 -6.23 -16.28 2.75
N GLU A 142 -5.52 -15.53 3.61
CA GLU A 142 -4.27 -15.87 4.31
C GLU A 142 -4.30 -17.11 5.21
N GLU A 143 -5.27 -17.30 6.11
CA GLU A 143 -5.40 -18.54 6.87
C GLU A 143 -5.73 -19.74 5.97
N ARG A 144 -6.53 -19.58 4.90
CA ARG A 144 -6.70 -20.63 3.87
C ARG A 144 -5.38 -20.90 3.14
N PHE A 145 -4.59 -19.87 2.83
CA PHE A 145 -3.26 -19.98 2.22
C PHE A 145 -2.29 -20.73 3.15
N HIS A 146 -2.21 -20.37 4.43
CA HIS A 146 -1.33 -21.03 5.41
C HIS A 146 -1.77 -22.45 5.76
N GLN A 147 -3.07 -22.73 5.81
CA GLN A 147 -3.60 -24.08 6.07
C GLN A 147 -3.43 -25.02 4.86
N ARG A 148 -3.59 -24.53 3.62
CA ARG A 148 -3.38 -25.36 2.42
C ARG A 148 -1.90 -25.54 2.08
N GLY A 149 -1.06 -24.51 2.27
CA GLY A 149 0.40 -24.64 2.15
C GLY A 149 0.99 -25.68 3.13
N LYS A 150 0.34 -25.91 4.28
CA LYS A 150 0.69 -26.98 5.23
C LYS A 150 0.04 -28.34 4.95
N LYS A 151 -1.01 -28.42 4.11
CA LYS A 151 -1.75 -29.67 3.80
C LYS A 151 -1.27 -30.38 2.52
N GLN A 152 -0.31 -29.83 1.80
CA GLN A 152 0.37 -30.56 0.73
C GLN A 152 1.22 -31.68 1.38
N PRO A 153 1.01 -32.97 1.04
CA PRO A 153 1.76 -34.05 1.66
C PRO A 153 3.27 -33.89 1.41
N GLN A 154 4.07 -33.97 2.46
CA GLN A 154 5.47 -34.39 2.36
C GLN A 154 5.48 -35.80 1.77
N ALA A 155 5.47 -35.90 0.44
CA ALA A 155 5.77 -37.12 -0.27
C ALA A 155 7.27 -37.13 -0.53
N THR A 156 7.95 -37.97 0.24
CA THR A 156 9.25 -38.58 0.01
C THR A 156 9.68 -38.65 -1.45
N GLY A 157 10.91 -38.20 -1.73
CA GLY A 157 11.77 -38.67 -2.82
C GLY A 157 11.39 -38.24 -4.23
N ASP A 158 11.78 -37.03 -4.62
CA ASP A 158 12.67 -36.80 -5.79
C ASP A 158 12.97 -35.29 -5.87
N GLU A 159 14.17 -34.95 -5.42
CA GLU A 159 14.72 -33.60 -5.50
C GLU A 159 15.05 -33.29 -6.96
N THR A 160 14.28 -32.42 -7.62
CA THR A 160 14.78 -31.32 -8.49
C THR A 160 13.73 -30.66 -9.41
N ALA A 161 12.50 -31.16 -9.58
CA ALA A 161 11.67 -30.71 -10.71
C ALA A 161 10.30 -30.04 -10.40
N SER A 162 9.86 -29.91 -9.14
CA SER A 162 8.42 -29.64 -8.89
C SER A 162 8.08 -28.41 -8.03
N CYS A 163 9.03 -27.53 -7.73
CA CYS A 163 8.78 -26.33 -6.89
C CYS A 163 8.54 -25.01 -7.66
N GLU A 164 8.62 -24.96 -8.99
CA GLU A 164 8.53 -23.67 -9.72
C GLU A 164 7.11 -23.27 -10.17
N HIS A 165 6.11 -24.16 -10.15
CA HIS A 165 4.90 -23.93 -10.97
C HIS A 165 3.60 -23.51 -10.23
N LEU A 166 3.63 -23.37 -8.89
CA LEU A 166 2.41 -23.09 -8.10
C LEU A 166 2.17 -21.60 -7.77
N SER A 167 3.09 -20.70 -8.16
CA SER A 167 3.04 -19.27 -7.80
C SER A 167 2.43 -18.36 -8.87
N CYS A 168 2.15 -18.90 -10.07
CA CYS A 168 1.85 -18.12 -11.25
C CYS A 168 0.39 -17.65 -11.26
N VAL A 169 0.21 -16.34 -11.29
CA VAL A 169 -1.11 -15.71 -11.47
C VAL A 169 -1.56 -15.98 -12.90
N THR A 170 -2.71 -16.62 -13.09
CA THR A 170 -3.26 -16.85 -14.43
C THR A 170 -4.49 -15.98 -14.63
N VAL A 171 -4.40 -15.01 -15.54
CA VAL A 171 -5.54 -14.16 -15.90
C VAL A 171 -6.47 -14.96 -16.81
N ARG A 172 -7.69 -15.24 -16.35
CA ARG A 172 -8.70 -16.00 -17.12
C ARG A 172 -9.44 -15.11 -18.10
N GLN A 173 -9.94 -13.97 -17.62
CA GLN A 173 -10.76 -13.06 -18.41
C GLN A 173 -10.52 -11.62 -17.99
N TRP A 174 -10.37 -10.76 -19.01
CA TRP A 174 -10.27 -9.32 -18.84
C TRP A 174 -11.46 -8.65 -19.52
N THR A 175 -12.24 -7.91 -18.74
CA THR A 175 -13.31 -7.05 -19.21
C THR A 175 -13.12 -5.68 -18.54
N PRO A 176 -13.37 -4.55 -19.24
CA PRO A 176 -13.22 -3.21 -18.66
C PRO A 176 -14.06 -2.97 -17.40
N THR A 177 -15.08 -3.80 -17.13
CA THR A 177 -15.91 -3.77 -15.92
C THR A 177 -15.56 -4.85 -14.91
N ARG A 178 -14.89 -5.94 -15.32
CA ARG A 178 -14.65 -7.11 -14.47
C ARG A 178 -13.31 -7.77 -14.78
N ILE A 179 -12.48 -7.93 -13.76
CA ILE A 179 -11.23 -8.68 -13.83
C ILE A 179 -11.47 -10.03 -13.15
N VAL A 180 -11.25 -11.12 -13.87
CA VAL A 180 -11.28 -12.48 -13.32
C VAL A 180 -9.88 -13.07 -13.43
N TYR A 181 -9.28 -13.34 -12.27
CA TYR A 181 -7.95 -13.94 -12.20
C TYR A 181 -7.96 -15.17 -11.30
N ASP A 182 -7.17 -16.17 -11.70
CA ASP A 182 -6.87 -17.33 -10.88
C ASP A 182 -5.58 -17.07 -10.11
N PHE A 183 -5.66 -17.21 -8.79
CA PHE A 183 -4.50 -17.18 -7.92
C PHE A 183 -4.55 -18.40 -7.00
N TYR A 184 -3.53 -19.28 -7.08
CA TYR A 184 -3.47 -20.51 -6.29
C TYR A 184 -4.72 -21.41 -6.44
N GLY A 185 -5.34 -21.43 -7.63
CA GLY A 185 -6.52 -22.27 -7.92
C GLY A 185 -7.87 -21.73 -7.44
N GLU A 186 -7.93 -20.49 -6.91
CA GLU A 186 -9.19 -19.79 -6.63
C GLU A 186 -9.43 -18.65 -7.65
N THR A 187 -10.67 -18.54 -8.12
CA THR A 187 -11.13 -17.49 -9.04
C THR A 187 -11.54 -16.25 -8.23
N PHE A 188 -10.82 -15.15 -8.41
CA PHE A 188 -11.19 -13.87 -7.83
C PHE A 188 -11.82 -12.98 -8.89
N THR A 189 -12.94 -12.35 -8.56
CA THR A 189 -13.61 -11.41 -9.46
C THR A 189 -13.67 -10.01 -8.86
N VAL A 190 -13.11 -9.03 -9.56
CA VAL A 190 -13.02 -7.65 -9.09
C VAL A 190 -13.73 -6.72 -10.07
N ASN A 191 -14.52 -5.78 -9.54
CA ASN A 191 -15.11 -4.71 -10.33
C ASN A 191 -14.05 -3.65 -10.65
N ALA A 192 -13.65 -3.56 -11.92
CA ALA A 192 -12.58 -2.66 -12.37
C ALA A 192 -12.95 -1.18 -12.22
N VAL A 193 -14.21 -0.81 -12.43
CA VAL A 193 -14.67 0.59 -12.33
C VAL A 193 -14.68 1.05 -10.88
N GLY A 194 -15.23 0.23 -9.99
CA GLY A 194 -15.21 0.51 -8.56
C GLY A 194 -13.78 0.57 -8.00
N LEU A 195 -12.91 -0.33 -8.48
CA LEU A 195 -11.49 -0.34 -8.14
C LEU A 195 -10.80 0.94 -8.59
N MET A 196 -10.99 1.34 -9.85
CA MET A 196 -10.41 2.56 -10.40
C MET A 196 -10.87 3.81 -9.65
N ALA A 197 -12.17 3.92 -9.34
CA ALA A 197 -12.72 5.04 -8.58
C ALA A 197 -12.12 5.11 -7.16
N LEU A 198 -11.99 3.96 -6.48
CA LEU A 198 -11.33 3.89 -5.18
C LEU A 198 -9.86 4.31 -5.27
N CYS A 199 -9.14 3.78 -6.26
CA CYS A 199 -7.74 4.12 -6.53
C CYS A 199 -7.55 5.60 -6.86
N LEU A 200 -8.50 6.25 -7.52
CA LEU A 200 -8.49 7.69 -7.78
C LEU A 200 -8.63 8.50 -6.49
N VAL A 201 -9.60 8.16 -5.64
CA VAL A 201 -9.80 8.85 -4.35
C VAL A 201 -8.59 8.64 -3.44
N VAL A 202 -8.12 7.40 -3.30
CA VAL A 202 -6.94 7.08 -2.49
C VAL A 202 -5.69 7.74 -3.07
N GLY A 203 -5.55 7.77 -4.39
CA GLY A 203 -4.47 8.46 -5.09
C GLY A 203 -4.49 9.96 -4.80
N MET A 204 -5.66 10.60 -4.81
CA MET A 204 -5.81 12.01 -4.44
C MET A 204 -5.37 12.28 -3.01
N VAL A 205 -5.83 11.47 -2.05
CA VAL A 205 -5.40 11.58 -0.65
C VAL A 205 -3.88 11.36 -0.51
N GLY A 206 -3.34 10.32 -1.15
CA GLY A 206 -1.91 10.01 -1.15
C GLY A 206 -1.04 11.07 -1.83
N GLY A 207 -1.57 11.73 -2.86
CA GLY A 207 -0.95 12.88 -3.53
C GLY A 207 -0.95 14.13 -2.66
N VAL A 208 -2.04 14.40 -1.93
CA VAL A 208 -2.06 15.49 -0.93
C VAL A 208 -1.03 15.24 0.17
N TYR A 209 -0.90 13.98 0.58
CA TYR A 209 0.07 13.53 1.56
C TYR A 209 1.52 13.54 1.07
N GLY A 210 1.78 13.38 -0.23
CA GLY A 210 3.14 13.33 -0.77
C GLY A 210 3.90 12.03 -0.47
N ILE A 211 3.19 10.93 -0.21
CA ILE A 211 3.79 9.61 0.08
C ILE A 211 3.75 8.68 -1.14
N GLY A 212 2.91 8.99 -2.14
CA GLY A 212 2.59 8.06 -3.23
C GLY A 212 1.52 7.07 -2.78
N GLY A 213 0.42 6.96 -3.55
CA GLY A 213 -0.81 6.29 -3.13
C GLY A 213 -0.66 4.81 -2.74
N GLY A 214 0.39 4.12 -3.21
CA GLY A 214 0.60 2.68 -3.01
C GLY A 214 0.55 2.21 -1.56
N SER A 215 1.14 2.99 -0.64
CA SER A 215 1.12 2.71 0.82
C SER A 215 -0.28 2.63 1.43
N ILE A 216 -1.25 3.35 0.85
CA ILE A 216 -2.65 3.41 1.32
C ILE A 216 -3.54 2.50 0.47
N VAL A 217 -3.22 2.29 -0.81
CA VAL A 217 -4.00 1.46 -1.72
C VAL A 217 -4.10 0.02 -1.22
N ALA A 218 -3.00 -0.61 -0.80
CA ALA A 218 -3.01 -2.02 -0.41
C ALA A 218 -4.03 -2.38 0.71
N PRO A 219 -4.06 -1.70 1.88
CA PRO A 219 -5.07 -1.96 2.92
C PRO A 219 -6.51 -1.77 2.44
N PHE A 220 -6.75 -0.78 1.56
CA PHE A 220 -8.07 -0.50 1.02
C PHE A 220 -8.52 -1.58 0.04
N LEU A 221 -7.61 -2.10 -0.79
CA LEU A 221 -7.88 -3.21 -1.70
C LEU A 221 -8.20 -4.50 -0.97
N VAL A 222 -7.51 -4.77 0.14
CA VAL A 222 -7.76 -5.93 1.00
C VAL A 222 -9.10 -5.79 1.73
N SER A 223 -9.37 -4.62 2.34
CA SER A 223 -10.58 -4.38 3.13
C SER A 223 -11.86 -4.33 2.28
N PHE A 224 -11.85 -3.62 1.15
CA PHE A 224 -13.04 -3.44 0.31
C PHE A 224 -13.26 -4.56 -0.71
N PHE A 225 -12.20 -5.08 -1.32
CA PHE A 225 -12.32 -6.11 -2.37
C PHE A 225 -11.97 -7.53 -1.88
N GLY A 226 -11.55 -7.70 -0.62
CA GLY A 226 -11.25 -9.01 -0.04
C GLY A 226 -10.07 -9.72 -0.70
N MET A 227 -9.23 -8.98 -1.42
CA MET A 227 -8.14 -9.56 -2.19
C MET A 227 -6.97 -10.00 -1.29
N PRO A 228 -6.24 -11.06 -1.66
CA PRO A 228 -5.02 -11.47 -0.97
C PRO A 228 -3.98 -10.33 -0.96
N VAL A 229 -3.39 -10.02 0.19
CA VAL A 229 -2.28 -9.06 0.28
C VAL A 229 -1.15 -9.45 -0.69
N TYR A 230 -0.83 -10.75 -0.74
CA TYR A 230 0.22 -11.31 -1.60
C TYR A 230 -0.02 -11.15 -3.11
N ALA A 231 -1.27 -11.01 -3.56
CA ALA A 231 -1.63 -10.82 -4.97
C ALA A 231 -1.67 -9.33 -5.34
N VAL A 232 -2.06 -8.48 -4.39
CA VAL A 232 -2.21 -7.03 -4.60
C VAL A 232 -0.90 -6.27 -4.39
N ALA A 233 0.02 -6.80 -3.60
CA ALA A 233 1.27 -6.13 -3.24
C ALA A 233 2.09 -5.66 -4.45
N GLY A 234 2.13 -6.44 -5.54
CA GLY A 234 2.83 -6.04 -6.77
C GLY A 234 2.15 -4.88 -7.50
N ALA A 235 0.81 -4.82 -7.48
CA ALA A 235 0.03 -3.77 -8.12
C ALA A 235 -0.03 -2.45 -7.31
N ALA A 236 0.25 -2.51 -6.01
CA ALA A 236 0.21 -1.38 -5.08
C ALA A 236 1.57 -0.74 -4.78
N LEU A 237 2.63 -1.13 -5.52
CA LEU A 237 3.98 -0.57 -5.40
C LEU A 237 4.09 0.84 -5.97
#